data_AF-A0AA43LV55-F1
#
_entry.id   AF-A0AA43LV55-F1
#
_cell.length_a   1.000
_cell.length_b   1.000
_cell.length_c   1.000
_cell.angle_alpha   90.00
_cell.angle_beta   90.00
_cell.angle_gamma   90.00
#
_symmetry.space_group_name_H-M   'P 1'
#
loop_
_entity.id
_entity.type
_entity.pdbx_description
1 polymer ?
#
loop_
_entity_poly.entity_id
_entity_poly.type
_entity_poly.pdbx_seq_one_letter_code
_entity_poly.pdbx_strand_id
1 'polypeptide(L)'
;MLRTELLLQRLDEIGETLGRKGGALLLLGVGSVGVELMRMDEYSDLDFFVIVEAGQKDRYIDRLDWLEETYPLAYAFKNSDVGCKILFEDGIYGEYAIFEERELTDAAYTEGRVVWKDPLYSNTAIAKPRRPLPSQKSDSLDFPLNEALTNLYVGLGRYARGERLSAARFIQGHAIDRILSVLHLLEPEVDYFPDPFGNERRLEKRYPGFVEKLGGMLQGYDRVPESALCILEFIEAVYPANPRLSTEIRNLVHRLTAR
;
A
#
# COMPACT_ATOMS: atom_id res chain seq x y z
N MET A 1 7.30 -14.69 -24.25
CA MET A 1 7.30 -13.32 -23.69
C MET A 1 7.24 -13.45 -22.19
N LEU A 2 8.15 -12.80 -21.47
CA LEU A 2 8.11 -12.75 -20.02
C LEU A 2 6.85 -11.99 -19.58
N ARG A 3 6.29 -12.31 -18.41
CA ARG A 3 5.08 -11.64 -17.90
C ARG A 3 5.27 -10.13 -17.82
N THR A 4 6.45 -9.69 -17.39
CA THR A 4 6.87 -8.29 -17.33
C THR A 4 6.85 -7.58 -18.68
N GLU A 5 7.33 -8.23 -19.74
CA GLU A 5 7.28 -7.71 -21.11
C GLU A 5 5.83 -7.54 -21.58
N LEU A 6 4.96 -8.51 -21.25
CA LEU A 6 3.55 -8.47 -21.61
C LEU A 6 2.81 -7.31 -20.91
N LEU A 7 3.13 -7.01 -19.65
CA LEU A 7 2.56 -5.86 -18.93
C LEU A 7 2.93 -4.53 -19.60
N LEU A 8 4.19 -4.36 -19.98
CA LEU A 8 4.66 -3.15 -20.65
C LEU A 8 4.02 -3.01 -22.03
N GLN A 9 3.97 -4.10 -22.80
CA GLN A 9 3.29 -4.11 -24.09
C GLN A 9 1.81 -3.76 -23.95
N ARG A 10 1.12 -4.30 -22.94
CA ARG A 10 -0.29 -3.97 -22.68
C ARG A 10 -0.49 -2.47 -22.46
N LEU A 11 0.40 -1.82 -21.71
CA LEU A 11 0.34 -0.37 -21.51
C LEU A 11 0.58 0.41 -22.81
N ASP A 12 1.49 -0.05 -23.66
CA ASP A 12 1.74 0.56 -24.97
C ASP A 12 0.49 0.46 -25.87
N GLU A 13 -0.14 -0.73 -25.93
CA GLU A 13 -1.39 -0.98 -26.66
C GLU A 13 -2.54 -0.11 -26.14
N ILE A 14 -2.64 0.08 -24.81
CA ILE A 14 -3.60 1.01 -24.20
C ILE A 14 -3.33 2.45 -24.67
N GLY A 15 -2.06 2.87 -24.71
CA GLY A 15 -1.69 4.17 -25.27
C GLY A 15 -2.17 4.37 -26.71
N GLU A 16 -2.01 3.34 -27.54
CA GLU A 16 -2.48 3.36 -28.93
C GLU A 16 -4.00 3.43 -29.05
N THR A 17 -4.76 2.70 -28.21
CA THR A 17 -6.23 2.80 -28.23
C THR A 17 -6.70 4.16 -27.74
N LEU A 18 -6.09 4.72 -26.69
CA LEU A 18 -6.40 6.08 -26.20
C LEU A 18 -6.24 7.13 -27.32
N GLY A 19 -5.13 7.07 -28.07
CA GLY A 19 -4.90 7.96 -29.21
C GLY A 19 -5.96 7.85 -30.31
N ARG A 20 -6.52 6.64 -30.52
CA ARG A 20 -7.58 6.43 -31.52
C ARG A 20 -8.97 6.86 -31.03
N LYS A 21 -9.25 6.78 -29.72
CA LYS A 21 -10.53 7.20 -29.13
C LYS A 21 -10.64 8.71 -28.95
N GLY A 22 -9.52 9.40 -28.77
CA GLY A 22 -9.44 10.85 -28.61
C GLY A 22 -9.91 11.35 -27.24
N GLY A 23 -9.54 12.57 -26.86
CA GLY A 23 -9.87 13.14 -25.55
C GLY A 23 -8.97 12.67 -24.40
N ALA A 24 -8.02 11.77 -24.65
CA ALA A 24 -6.93 11.44 -23.73
C ALA A 24 -5.68 12.25 -24.09
N LEU A 25 -4.94 12.71 -23.08
CA LEU A 25 -3.77 13.57 -23.21
C LEU A 25 -2.46 12.84 -22.86
N LEU A 26 -2.50 11.99 -21.83
CA LEU A 26 -1.32 11.32 -21.31
C LEU A 26 -1.71 9.99 -20.64
N LEU A 27 -0.87 8.97 -20.80
CA LEU A 27 -0.92 7.72 -20.05
C LEU A 27 0.35 7.61 -19.19
N LEU A 28 0.16 7.52 -17.88
CA LEU A 28 1.22 7.32 -16.91
C LEU A 28 1.15 5.92 -16.32
N GLY A 29 2.23 5.14 -16.41
CA GLY A 29 2.42 3.99 -15.55
C GLY A 29 2.86 4.47 -14.16
N VAL A 30 2.27 3.93 -13.10
CA VAL A 30 2.67 4.18 -11.70
C VAL A 30 2.96 2.84 -11.01
N GLY A 31 3.26 2.85 -9.71
CA GLY A 31 3.60 1.61 -9.02
C GLY A 31 4.83 0.91 -9.63
N SER A 32 4.76 -0.41 -9.78
CA SER A 32 5.85 -1.24 -10.34
C SER A 32 6.08 -1.00 -11.85
N VAL A 33 5.05 -0.58 -12.59
CA VAL A 33 5.12 -0.22 -14.02
C VAL A 33 5.49 1.24 -14.26
N GLY A 34 5.76 1.99 -13.19
CA GLY A 34 6.21 3.38 -13.18
C GLY A 34 7.70 3.54 -13.48
N VAL A 35 8.37 4.45 -12.75
CA VAL A 35 9.79 4.79 -12.99
C VAL A 35 10.73 3.65 -12.59
N GLU A 36 10.41 2.90 -11.53
CA GLU A 36 11.26 1.87 -10.95
C GLU A 36 10.99 0.48 -11.54
N LEU A 37 11.09 0.32 -12.86
CA LEU A 37 10.78 -0.94 -13.57
C LEU A 37 11.59 -2.16 -13.10
N MET A 38 12.73 -1.96 -12.42
CA MET A 38 13.52 -3.04 -11.81
C MET A 38 12.76 -3.77 -10.68
N ARG A 39 11.69 -3.18 -10.14
CA ARG A 39 10.81 -3.80 -9.15
C ARG A 39 9.76 -4.72 -9.78
N MET A 40 9.58 -4.65 -11.08
CA MET A 40 8.53 -5.38 -11.78
C MET A 40 8.91 -6.85 -11.90
N ASP A 41 7.94 -7.73 -11.61
CA ASP A 41 8.08 -9.18 -11.64
C ASP A 41 6.79 -9.84 -12.17
N GLU A 42 6.70 -11.17 -12.06
CA GLU A 42 5.54 -11.93 -12.54
C GLU A 42 4.25 -11.71 -11.72
N TYR A 43 4.35 -11.12 -10.53
CA TYR A 43 3.23 -10.82 -9.63
C TYR A 43 2.78 -9.35 -9.71
N SER A 44 3.46 -8.55 -10.52
CA SER A 44 3.09 -7.16 -10.77
C SER A 44 1.79 -7.08 -11.57
N ASP A 45 1.00 -6.05 -11.25
CA ASP A 45 -0.20 -5.64 -11.97
C ASP A 45 0.02 -4.34 -12.74
N LEU A 46 -1.00 -3.89 -13.46
CA LEU A 46 -1.01 -2.60 -14.14
C LEU A 46 -1.64 -1.54 -13.24
N ASP A 47 -0.83 -0.68 -12.65
CA ASP A 47 -1.28 0.58 -12.07
C ASP A 47 -1.01 1.73 -13.03
N PHE A 48 -2.04 2.44 -13.49
CA PHE A 48 -1.83 3.54 -14.44
C PHE A 48 -2.87 4.65 -14.35
N PHE A 49 -2.46 5.86 -14.72
CA PHE A 49 -3.34 7.02 -14.83
C PHE A 49 -3.54 7.40 -16.29
N VAL A 50 -4.78 7.72 -16.65
CA VAL A 50 -5.12 8.37 -17.92
C VAL A 50 -5.50 9.81 -17.61
N ILE A 51 -4.73 10.74 -18.15
CA ILE A 51 -5.04 12.16 -18.07
C ILE A 51 -5.83 12.49 -19.31
N VAL A 52 -7.00 13.09 -19.12
CA VAL A 52 -7.97 13.39 -20.18
C VAL A 52 -8.24 14.88 -20.28
N GLU A 53 -8.79 15.28 -21.42
CA GLU A 53 -9.31 16.64 -21.61
C GLU A 53 -10.44 16.95 -20.62
N ALA A 54 -10.63 18.24 -20.33
CA ALA A 54 -11.70 18.68 -19.45
C ALA A 54 -13.07 18.22 -19.99
N GLY A 55 -13.86 17.58 -19.12
CA GLY A 55 -15.17 17.01 -19.44
C GLY A 55 -15.15 15.58 -19.99
N GLN A 56 -13.97 14.95 -20.18
CA GLN A 56 -13.87 13.58 -20.72
C GLN A 56 -13.78 12.50 -19.65
N LYS A 57 -13.75 12.85 -18.37
CA LYS A 57 -13.52 11.90 -17.27
C LYS A 57 -14.54 10.74 -17.27
N ASP A 58 -15.82 11.07 -17.23
CA ASP A 58 -16.90 10.06 -17.16
C ASP A 58 -16.90 9.16 -18.39
N ARG A 59 -16.48 9.66 -19.57
CA ARG A 59 -16.35 8.86 -20.79
C ARG A 59 -15.36 7.70 -20.63
N TYR A 60 -14.24 7.93 -19.95
CA TYR A 60 -13.20 6.92 -19.77
C TYR A 60 -13.43 6.02 -18.54
N ILE A 61 -14.28 6.46 -17.61
CA ILE A 61 -14.72 5.64 -16.47
C ILE A 61 -15.88 4.71 -16.85
N ASP A 62 -16.91 5.25 -17.50
CA ASP A 62 -18.18 4.55 -17.71
C ASP A 62 -18.20 3.66 -18.96
N ARG A 63 -17.25 3.86 -19.88
CA ARG A 63 -17.16 3.10 -21.14
C ARG A 63 -15.76 2.53 -21.32
N LEU A 64 -15.64 1.22 -21.18
CA LEU A 64 -14.37 0.48 -21.16
C LEU A 64 -13.88 0.03 -22.56
N ASP A 65 -14.50 0.55 -23.63
CA ASP A 65 -14.21 0.16 -25.01
C ASP A 65 -12.77 0.48 -25.46
N TRP A 66 -12.08 1.38 -24.76
CA TRP A 66 -10.67 1.67 -24.99
C TRP A 66 -9.73 0.61 -24.40
N LEU A 67 -10.16 -0.10 -23.34
CA LEU A 67 -9.45 -1.23 -22.76
C LEU A 67 -9.79 -2.52 -23.50
N GLU A 68 -11.08 -2.78 -23.74
CA GLU A 68 -11.57 -4.01 -24.39
C GLU A 68 -11.04 -4.17 -25.82
N GLU A 69 -10.65 -3.07 -26.46
CA GLU A 69 -10.02 -3.07 -27.78
C GLU A 69 -8.55 -3.53 -27.75
N THR A 70 -7.87 -3.42 -26.60
CA THR A 70 -6.52 -4.02 -26.43
C THR A 70 -6.64 -5.52 -26.20
N TYR A 71 -7.59 -5.92 -25.36
CA TYR A 71 -7.93 -7.31 -25.07
C TYR A 71 -9.24 -7.39 -24.27
N PRO A 72 -10.01 -8.47 -24.39
CA PRO A 72 -11.25 -8.63 -23.64
C PRO A 72 -11.06 -8.57 -22.11
N LEU A 73 -12.00 -7.92 -21.42
CA LEU A 73 -12.06 -7.88 -19.97
C LEU A 73 -12.90 -9.05 -19.44
N ALA A 74 -12.34 -9.82 -18.50
CA ALA A 74 -13.03 -10.85 -17.74
C ALA A 74 -13.77 -10.28 -16.51
N TYR A 75 -13.27 -9.18 -15.96
CA TYR A 75 -13.83 -8.53 -14.77
C TYR A 75 -13.55 -7.03 -14.80
N ALA A 76 -14.53 -6.24 -14.36
CA ALA A 76 -14.36 -4.81 -14.14
C ALA A 76 -15.36 -4.29 -13.11
N PHE A 77 -14.92 -3.37 -12.25
CA PHE A 77 -15.84 -2.56 -11.44
C PHE A 77 -15.22 -1.21 -11.08
N LYS A 78 -16.08 -0.20 -10.90
CA LYS A 78 -15.71 1.12 -10.41
C LYS A 78 -15.39 1.04 -8.91
N ASN A 79 -14.10 1.04 -8.55
CA ASN A 79 -13.63 0.93 -7.17
C ASN A 79 -13.48 2.29 -6.47
N SER A 80 -13.49 3.38 -7.23
CA SER A 80 -13.45 4.75 -6.73
C SER A 80 -14.17 5.70 -7.69
N ASP A 81 -14.38 6.96 -7.28
CA ASP A 81 -14.98 7.97 -8.15
C ASP A 81 -14.14 8.28 -9.39
N VAL A 82 -12.85 7.93 -9.36
CA VAL A 82 -11.89 8.27 -10.42
C VAL A 82 -11.48 7.06 -11.24
N GLY A 83 -11.88 5.84 -10.90
CA GLY A 83 -11.20 4.67 -11.44
C GLY A 83 -11.89 3.34 -11.25
N CYS A 84 -11.38 2.35 -11.97
CA CYS A 84 -11.84 0.98 -11.94
C CYS A 84 -10.68 0.01 -11.68
N LYS A 85 -11.04 -1.15 -11.12
CA LYS A 85 -10.22 -2.35 -11.11
C LYS A 85 -10.68 -3.27 -12.22
N ILE A 86 -9.71 -3.86 -12.93
CA ILE A 86 -9.94 -4.66 -14.13
C ILE A 86 -9.13 -5.96 -14.11
N LEU A 87 -9.64 -6.97 -14.80
CA LEU A 87 -8.92 -8.20 -15.14
C LEU A 87 -9.18 -8.50 -16.61
N PHE A 88 -8.12 -8.60 -17.40
CA PHE A 88 -8.17 -9.09 -18.78
C PHE A 88 -8.32 -10.62 -18.81
N GLU A 89 -8.89 -11.16 -19.88
CA GLU A 89 -9.07 -12.62 -20.08
C GLU A 89 -7.74 -13.41 -20.13
N ASP A 90 -6.61 -12.74 -20.36
CA ASP A 90 -5.25 -13.31 -20.29
C ASP A 90 -4.65 -13.26 -18.87
N GLY A 91 -5.48 -12.90 -17.89
CA GLY A 91 -5.14 -12.84 -16.49
C GLY A 91 -4.33 -11.61 -16.09
N ILE A 92 -4.14 -10.60 -16.95
CA ILE A 92 -3.53 -9.32 -16.53
C ILE A 92 -4.53 -8.55 -15.66
N TYR A 93 -4.19 -8.38 -14.39
CA TYR A 93 -4.92 -7.53 -13.46
C TYR A 93 -4.41 -6.09 -13.55
N GLY A 94 -5.29 -5.12 -13.32
CA GLY A 94 -4.89 -3.72 -13.25
C GLY A 94 -5.88 -2.86 -12.47
N GLU A 95 -5.40 -1.70 -12.07
CA GLU A 95 -6.16 -0.60 -11.52
C GLU A 95 -5.80 0.67 -12.29
N TYR A 96 -6.82 1.45 -12.65
CA TYR A 96 -6.58 2.73 -13.31
C TYR A 96 -7.40 3.84 -12.70
N ALA A 97 -6.87 5.06 -12.81
CA ALA A 97 -7.57 6.28 -12.48
C ALA A 97 -7.55 7.27 -13.65
N ILE A 98 -8.69 7.92 -13.86
CA ILE A 98 -8.90 8.95 -14.87
C ILE A 98 -8.86 10.31 -14.17
N PHE A 99 -8.01 11.20 -14.66
CA PHE A 99 -7.87 12.55 -14.14
C PHE A 99 -8.02 13.59 -15.23
N GLU A 100 -8.68 14.69 -14.93
CA GLU A 100 -8.38 15.94 -15.60
C GLU A 100 -7.10 16.55 -15.00
N GLU A 101 -6.32 17.27 -15.80
CA GLU A 101 -5.02 17.81 -15.36
C GLU A 101 -5.08 18.59 -14.04
N ARG A 102 -6.15 19.37 -13.82
CA ARG A 102 -6.34 20.16 -12.60
C ARG A 102 -6.40 19.29 -11.33
N GLU A 103 -6.93 18.08 -11.44
CA GLU A 103 -7.13 17.16 -10.31
C GLU A 103 -5.82 16.58 -9.79
N LEU A 104 -4.78 16.49 -10.63
CA LEU A 104 -3.45 16.04 -10.24
C LEU A 104 -2.74 17.01 -9.29
N THR A 105 -3.23 18.24 -9.12
CA THR A 105 -2.69 19.19 -8.14
C THR A 105 -2.88 18.69 -6.70
N ASP A 106 -3.98 17.97 -6.45
CA ASP A 106 -4.35 17.47 -5.11
C ASP A 106 -4.28 15.93 -5.02
N ALA A 107 -4.04 15.23 -6.12
CA ALA A 107 -3.88 13.78 -6.13
C ALA A 107 -2.61 13.33 -5.38
N ALA A 108 -2.73 12.22 -4.66
CA ALA A 108 -1.62 11.57 -3.97
C ALA A 108 -1.08 10.41 -4.83
N TYR A 109 0.11 10.58 -5.41
CA TYR A 109 0.77 9.57 -6.23
C TYR A 109 2.30 9.75 -6.20
N THR A 110 3.04 8.71 -6.59
CA THR A 110 4.48 8.77 -6.82
C THR A 110 4.78 9.16 -8.27
N GLU A 111 6.02 9.54 -8.57
CA GLU A 111 6.41 9.83 -9.96
C GLU A 111 6.04 8.68 -10.91
N GLY A 112 5.31 9.04 -11.97
CA GLY A 112 4.87 8.12 -13.01
C GLY A 112 5.84 8.09 -14.20
N ARG A 113 5.85 6.97 -14.91
CA ARG A 113 6.52 6.84 -16.21
C ARG A 113 5.53 7.21 -17.31
N VAL A 114 5.91 8.15 -18.17
CA VAL A 114 5.13 8.45 -19.39
C VAL A 114 5.19 7.24 -20.31
N VAL A 115 4.05 6.59 -20.52
CA VAL A 115 3.90 5.45 -21.44
C VAL A 115 3.52 5.98 -22.82
N TRP A 116 2.49 6.83 -22.87
CA TRP A 116 1.98 7.41 -24.10
C TRP A 116 1.58 8.86 -23.85
N LYS A 117 1.68 9.71 -24.88
CA LYS A 117 1.16 11.08 -24.85
C LYS A 117 0.52 11.43 -26.19
N ASP A 118 -0.51 12.26 -26.14
CA ASP A 118 -1.00 12.91 -27.35
C ASP A 118 0.14 13.77 -27.96
N PRO A 119 0.34 13.73 -29.30
CA PRO A 119 1.39 14.52 -29.94
C PRO A 119 1.32 16.02 -29.67
N LEU A 120 0.11 16.58 -29.51
CA LEU A 120 -0.15 17.99 -29.24
C LEU A 120 -0.05 18.32 -27.74
N TYR A 121 -0.03 17.32 -26.86
CA TYR A 121 0.12 17.53 -25.43
C TYR A 121 1.59 17.73 -25.04
N SER A 122 1.84 18.79 -24.26
CA SER A 122 3.20 19.26 -23.91
C SER A 122 3.52 19.19 -22.41
N ASN A 123 2.51 19.15 -21.53
CA ASN A 123 2.74 19.20 -20.09
C ASN A 123 3.00 17.82 -19.48
N THR A 124 4.15 17.20 -19.79
CA THR A 124 4.55 15.91 -19.19
C THR A 124 5.11 16.06 -17.77
N ALA A 125 5.32 17.28 -17.29
CA ALA A 125 5.83 17.55 -15.94
C ALA A 125 4.87 17.06 -14.84
N ILE A 126 3.59 16.86 -15.17
CA ILE A 126 2.58 16.24 -14.29
C ILE A 126 2.84 14.76 -14.00
N ALA A 127 3.82 14.14 -14.64
CA ALA A 127 4.30 12.82 -14.22
C ALA A 127 4.88 12.87 -12.80
N LYS A 128 5.37 14.04 -12.35
CA LYS A 128 5.86 14.27 -11.00
C LYS A 128 4.79 14.92 -10.13
N PRO A 129 4.47 14.36 -8.95
CA PRO A 129 3.50 14.96 -8.04
C PRO A 129 3.99 16.32 -7.54
N ARG A 130 3.08 17.29 -7.44
CA ARG A 130 3.38 18.63 -6.91
C ARG A 130 3.59 18.65 -5.40
N ARG A 131 2.88 17.76 -4.68
CA ARG A 131 2.99 17.63 -3.23
C ARG A 131 3.66 16.31 -2.89
N PRO A 132 4.69 16.31 -2.04
CA PRO A 132 5.26 15.06 -1.54
C PRO A 132 4.20 14.32 -0.72
N LEU A 133 4.25 12.99 -0.77
CA LEU A 133 3.43 12.15 0.09
C LEU A 133 3.85 12.37 1.56
N PRO A 134 2.91 12.39 2.51
CA PRO A 134 3.24 12.44 3.93
C PRO A 134 4.13 11.26 4.32
N SER A 135 5.16 11.55 5.13
CA SER A 135 6.02 10.49 5.67
C SER A 135 5.22 9.56 6.58
N GLN A 136 5.38 8.25 6.37
CA GLN A 136 4.89 7.21 7.29
C GLN A 136 5.87 6.94 8.45
N LYS A 137 7.03 7.60 8.44
CA LYS A 137 8.05 7.47 9.48
C LYS A 137 7.85 8.54 10.55
N SER A 138 8.06 8.17 11.81
CA SER A 138 8.01 9.08 12.96
C SER A 138 9.40 9.38 13.48
N ASP A 139 9.67 10.65 13.81
CA ASP A 139 10.97 11.12 14.27
C ASP A 139 11.24 10.88 15.77
N SER A 140 10.30 10.24 16.48
CA SER A 140 10.43 9.94 17.91
C SER A 140 9.83 8.59 18.25
N LEU A 141 10.50 7.87 19.14
CA LEU A 141 10.01 6.60 19.69
C LEU A 141 8.81 6.77 20.63
N ASP A 142 8.71 7.92 21.29
CA ASP A 142 7.87 8.09 22.47
C ASP A 142 6.38 7.89 22.18
N PHE A 143 5.82 8.65 21.24
CA PHE A 143 4.39 8.52 20.90
C PHE A 143 4.06 7.16 20.27
N PRO A 144 4.75 6.69 19.21
CA PRO A 144 4.39 5.44 18.55
C PRO A 144 4.49 4.23 19.48
N LEU A 145 5.54 4.12 20.31
CA LEU A 145 5.69 2.95 21.18
C LEU A 145 4.75 2.97 22.38
N ASN A 146 4.43 4.15 22.95
CA ASN A 146 3.35 4.24 23.94
C ASN A 146 1.98 3.90 23.32
N GLU A 147 1.71 4.35 22.09
CA GLU A 147 0.47 4.01 21.38
C GLU A 147 0.42 2.51 21.04
N ALA A 148 1.55 1.86 20.75
CA ALA A 148 1.60 0.41 20.60
C ALA A 148 1.23 -0.30 21.91
N LEU A 149 1.79 0.14 23.05
CA LEU A 149 1.48 -0.42 24.38
C LEU A 149 0.00 -0.27 24.76
N THR A 150 -0.60 0.89 24.50
CA THR A 150 -2.03 1.11 24.76
C THR A 150 -2.90 0.26 23.84
N ASN A 151 -2.51 0.07 22.58
CA ASN A 151 -3.18 -0.85 21.66
C ASN A 151 -3.13 -2.30 22.18
N LEU A 152 -2.01 -2.75 22.77
CA LEU A 152 -1.95 -4.06 23.42
C LEU A 152 -2.95 -4.19 24.57
N TYR A 153 -2.93 -3.23 25.49
CA TYR A 153 -3.81 -3.24 26.67
C TYR A 153 -5.30 -3.22 26.28
N VAL A 154 -5.69 -2.29 25.39
CA VAL A 154 -7.06 -2.18 24.89
C VAL A 154 -7.45 -3.43 24.11
N GLY A 155 -6.57 -3.95 23.25
CA GLY A 155 -6.81 -5.16 22.47
C GLY A 155 -7.05 -6.39 23.35
N LEU A 156 -6.25 -6.58 24.39
CA LEU A 156 -6.45 -7.67 25.36
C LEU A 156 -7.76 -7.52 26.14
N GLY A 157 -8.12 -6.29 26.52
CA GLY A 157 -9.42 -6.00 27.13
C GLY A 157 -10.61 -6.31 26.21
N ARG A 158 -10.48 -6.04 24.90
CA ARG A 158 -11.47 -6.45 23.88
C ARG A 158 -11.55 -7.97 23.76
N TYR A 159 -10.41 -8.66 23.72
CA TYR A 159 -10.36 -10.11 23.65
C TYR A 159 -11.06 -10.76 24.85
N ALA A 160 -10.82 -10.25 26.06
CA ALA A 160 -11.46 -10.72 27.29
C ALA A 160 -13.00 -10.60 27.27
N ARG A 161 -13.55 -9.67 26.49
CA ARG A 161 -14.99 -9.48 26.30
C ARG A 161 -15.56 -10.28 25.12
N GLY A 162 -14.75 -11.08 24.44
CA GLY A 162 -15.14 -11.86 23.26
C GLY A 162 -15.01 -11.12 21.92
N GLU A 163 -14.52 -9.88 21.88
CA GLU A 163 -14.31 -9.12 20.63
C GLU A 163 -13.00 -9.51 19.92
N ARG A 164 -12.84 -10.80 19.57
CA ARG A 164 -11.58 -11.38 19.07
C ARG A 164 -11.05 -10.69 17.80
N LEU A 165 -11.92 -10.36 16.84
CA LEU A 165 -11.50 -9.67 15.61
C LEU A 165 -10.95 -8.26 15.91
N SER A 166 -11.64 -7.51 16.77
CA SER A 166 -11.17 -6.18 17.14
C SER A 166 -9.86 -6.26 17.91
N ALA A 167 -9.72 -7.21 18.83
CA ALA A 167 -8.47 -7.47 19.53
C ALA A 167 -7.31 -7.78 18.57
N ALA A 168 -7.53 -8.67 17.59
CA ALA A 168 -6.53 -9.00 16.58
C ALA A 168 -6.09 -7.75 15.79
N ARG A 169 -7.01 -6.88 15.37
CA ARG A 169 -6.66 -5.64 14.66
C ARG A 169 -5.86 -4.65 15.53
N PHE A 170 -6.22 -4.50 16.80
CA PHE A 170 -5.48 -3.64 17.74
C PHE A 170 -4.06 -4.15 17.97
N ILE A 171 -3.90 -5.44 18.28
CA ILE A 171 -2.63 -6.02 18.68
C ILE A 171 -1.72 -6.30 17.47
N GLN A 172 -2.23 -6.99 16.45
CA GLN A 172 -1.43 -7.47 15.33
C GLN A 172 -1.45 -6.52 14.12
N GLY A 173 -2.37 -5.55 14.08
CA GLY A 173 -2.37 -4.49 13.06
C GLY A 173 -1.79 -3.20 13.64
N HIS A 174 -2.60 -2.49 14.43
CA HIS A 174 -2.30 -1.14 14.87
C HIS A 174 -1.00 -1.03 15.68
N ALA A 175 -0.74 -1.94 16.63
CA ALA A 175 0.53 -1.88 17.38
C ALA A 175 1.76 -2.14 16.48
N ILE A 176 1.62 -3.01 15.46
CA ILE A 176 2.69 -3.26 14.48
C ILE A 176 2.91 -2.05 13.59
N ASP A 177 1.85 -1.41 13.09
CA ASP A 177 1.97 -0.17 12.30
C ASP A 177 2.76 0.90 13.04
N ARG A 178 2.55 1.02 14.36
CA ARG A 178 3.31 1.94 15.23
C ARG A 178 4.77 1.56 15.33
N ILE A 179 5.11 0.29 15.52
CA ILE A 179 6.50 -0.16 15.55
C ILE A 179 7.17 0.08 14.19
N LEU A 180 6.51 -0.26 13.09
CA LEU A 180 7.04 -0.05 11.74
C LEU A 180 7.34 1.43 11.46
N SER A 181 6.53 2.36 12.00
CA SER A 181 6.75 3.80 11.84
C SER A 181 8.08 4.32 12.44
N VAL A 182 8.64 3.60 13.41
CA VAL A 182 9.89 3.99 14.10
C VAL A 182 11.05 3.03 13.86
N LEU A 183 10.86 1.99 13.05
CA LEU A 183 11.86 0.92 12.89
C LEU A 183 13.22 1.45 12.39
N HIS A 184 13.21 2.48 11.55
CA HIS A 184 14.39 3.19 11.06
C HIS A 184 15.24 3.88 12.15
N LEU A 185 14.68 4.10 13.35
CA LEU A 185 15.38 4.63 14.52
C LEU A 185 15.95 3.51 15.41
N LEU A 186 15.47 2.28 15.22
CA LEU A 186 15.78 1.13 16.08
C LEU A 186 16.82 0.21 15.45
N GLU A 187 16.76 0.02 14.13
CA GLU A 187 17.64 -0.87 13.38
C GLU A 187 18.06 -0.22 12.06
N PRO A 188 19.26 -0.51 11.53
CA PRO A 188 19.70 0.03 10.24
C PRO A 188 18.84 -0.52 9.10
N GLU A 189 18.34 0.39 8.26
CA GLU A 189 17.60 0.04 7.05
C GLU A 189 18.57 -0.42 5.95
N VAL A 190 18.28 -1.57 5.34
CA VAL A 190 18.93 -2.03 4.11
C VAL A 190 18.34 -1.26 2.94
N ASP A 191 19.21 -0.72 2.07
CA ASP A 191 18.79 0.01 0.87
C ASP A 191 18.03 -0.90 -0.09
N TYR A 192 16.70 -0.76 -0.12
CA TYR A 192 15.81 -1.55 -0.96
C TYR A 192 14.43 -0.90 -1.13
N PHE A 193 14.26 -0.10 -2.19
CA PHE A 193 12.99 0.47 -2.67
C PHE A 193 11.95 0.78 -1.57
N PRO A 194 12.15 1.78 -0.70
CA PRO A 194 11.17 2.16 0.32
C PRO A 194 9.82 2.53 -0.34
N ASP A 195 8.70 2.18 0.29
CA ASP A 195 7.37 2.55 -0.19
C ASP A 195 6.81 3.73 0.61
N PRO A 196 6.38 4.82 -0.05
CA PRO A 196 5.78 5.95 0.64
C PRO A 196 4.33 5.68 1.11
N PHE A 197 3.67 4.61 0.63
CA PHE A 197 2.29 4.30 1.01
C PHE A 197 2.17 3.31 2.16
N GLY A 198 3.23 2.56 2.48
CA GLY A 198 3.20 1.54 3.54
C GLY A 198 4.59 1.10 3.99
N ASN A 199 4.87 1.15 5.29
CA ASN A 199 6.16 0.75 5.85
C ASN A 199 6.38 -0.77 5.80
N GLU A 200 5.31 -1.55 5.74
CA GLU A 200 5.29 -3.01 5.66
C GLU A 200 5.75 -3.55 4.30
N ARG A 201 5.66 -2.72 3.25
CA ARG A 201 6.02 -3.14 1.90
C ARG A 201 7.51 -3.42 1.81
N ARG A 202 7.84 -4.65 1.42
CA ARG A 202 9.23 -5.15 1.25
C ARG A 202 10.04 -5.15 2.55
N LEU A 203 9.35 -5.21 3.69
CA LEU A 203 9.95 -5.23 5.02
C LEU A 203 11.01 -6.31 5.17
N GLU A 204 10.78 -7.50 4.59
CA GLU A 204 11.68 -8.66 4.63
C GLU A 204 13.06 -8.37 4.03
N LYS A 205 13.13 -7.46 3.06
CA LYS A 205 14.39 -7.03 2.45
C LYS A 205 15.01 -5.86 3.19
N ARG A 206 14.18 -4.90 3.64
CA ARG A 206 14.64 -3.65 4.27
C ARG A 206 15.10 -3.84 5.72
N TYR A 207 14.47 -4.74 6.47
CA TYR A 207 14.72 -4.95 7.90
C TYR A 207 14.76 -6.46 8.27
N PRO A 208 15.74 -7.21 7.77
CA PRO A 208 15.81 -8.66 7.99
C PRO A 208 15.89 -9.05 9.47
N GLY A 209 16.57 -8.26 10.31
CA GLY A 209 16.67 -8.51 11.75
C GLY A 209 15.35 -8.38 12.50
N PHE A 210 14.48 -7.44 12.09
CA PHE A 210 13.14 -7.31 12.63
C PHE A 210 12.23 -8.46 12.21
N VAL A 211 12.36 -8.93 10.97
CA VAL A 211 11.53 -10.00 10.39
C VAL A 211 11.68 -11.32 11.16
N GLU A 212 12.86 -11.62 11.70
CA GLU A 212 13.08 -12.79 12.57
C GLU A 212 12.16 -12.80 13.80
N LYS A 213 11.77 -11.62 14.29
CA LYS A 213 10.92 -11.45 15.48
C LYS A 213 9.43 -11.40 15.14
N LEU A 214 9.10 -11.02 13.90
CA LEU A 214 7.74 -10.69 13.46
C LEU A 214 6.77 -11.89 13.56
N GLY A 215 7.26 -13.12 13.31
CA GLY A 215 6.43 -14.33 13.41
C GLY A 215 5.83 -14.57 14.79
N GLY A 216 6.55 -14.19 15.87
CA GLY A 216 6.02 -14.24 17.24
C GLY A 216 4.98 -13.14 17.53
N MET A 217 5.06 -12.03 16.81
CA MET A 217 4.14 -10.90 16.97
C MET A 217 2.84 -11.08 16.16
N LEU A 218 2.87 -11.82 15.05
CA LEU A 218 1.76 -12.00 14.12
C LEU A 218 1.27 -13.46 14.05
N GLN A 219 0.85 -14.03 15.18
CA GLN A 219 0.49 -15.46 15.28
C GLN A 219 -0.95 -15.77 14.84
N GLY A 220 -1.71 -14.76 14.41
CA GLY A 220 -3.06 -14.93 13.87
C GLY A 220 -4.16 -14.91 14.93
N TYR A 221 -5.38 -15.20 14.47
CA TYR A 221 -6.63 -14.97 15.21
C TYR A 221 -6.72 -15.74 16.53
N ASP A 222 -6.08 -16.89 16.61
CA ASP A 222 -6.21 -17.80 17.76
C ASP A 222 -5.14 -17.62 18.83
N ARG A 223 -4.09 -16.85 18.53
CA ARG A 223 -2.97 -16.61 19.44
C ARG A 223 -2.74 -15.12 19.72
N VAL A 224 -3.84 -14.36 19.77
CA VAL A 224 -3.81 -12.91 20.00
C VAL A 224 -3.14 -12.53 21.34
N PRO A 225 -3.44 -13.19 22.48
CA PRO A 225 -2.75 -12.90 23.74
C PRO A 225 -1.24 -13.18 23.70
N GLU A 226 -0.83 -14.27 23.05
CA GLU A 226 0.58 -14.64 22.90
C GLU A 226 1.32 -13.65 22.00
N SER A 227 0.70 -13.23 20.88
CA SER A 227 1.20 -12.13 20.04
C SER A 227 1.41 -10.85 20.84
N ALA A 228 0.48 -10.49 21.72
CA ALA A 228 0.62 -9.29 22.56
C ALA A 228 1.83 -9.37 23.49
N LEU A 229 2.15 -10.57 24.01
CA LEU A 229 3.32 -10.76 24.85
C LEU A 229 4.62 -10.57 24.08
N CYS A 230 4.74 -11.17 22.88
CA CYS A 230 5.92 -10.99 22.04
C CYS A 230 6.13 -9.52 21.62
N ILE A 231 5.05 -8.79 21.34
CA ILE A 231 5.12 -7.36 21.02
C ILE A 231 5.56 -6.55 22.25
N LEU A 232 5.01 -6.85 23.44
CA LEU A 232 5.42 -6.20 24.68
C LEU A 232 6.92 -6.40 24.95
N GLU A 233 7.40 -7.64 24.84
CA GLU A 233 8.81 -7.99 25.05
C GLU A 233 9.73 -7.23 24.09
N PHE A 234 9.35 -7.10 22.82
CA PHE A 234 10.09 -6.29 21.86
C PHE A 234 10.12 -4.82 22.27
N ILE A 235 8.98 -4.23 22.63
CA ILE A 235 8.92 -2.81 23.02
C ILE A 235 9.81 -2.56 24.25
N GLU A 236 9.76 -3.42 25.27
CA GLU A 236 10.59 -3.28 26.47
C GLU A 236 12.09 -3.41 26.19
N ALA A 237 12.47 -4.15 25.15
CA ALA A 237 13.88 -4.29 24.75
C ALA A 237 14.44 -3.02 24.09
N VAL A 238 13.57 -2.19 23.49
CA VAL A 238 13.99 -1.02 22.68
C VAL A 238 13.53 0.32 23.26
N TYR A 239 12.67 0.32 24.27
CA TYR A 239 12.06 1.52 24.84
C TYR A 239 11.73 1.34 26.33
N PRO A 240 11.92 2.38 27.18
CA PRO A 240 11.60 2.34 28.60
C PRO A 240 10.07 2.36 28.85
N ALA A 241 9.40 1.24 28.56
CA ALA A 241 7.97 1.08 28.74
C ALA A 241 7.54 1.29 30.20
N ASN A 242 6.33 1.85 30.39
CA ASN A 242 5.80 2.07 31.73
C ASN A 242 5.60 0.72 32.47
N PRO A 243 6.30 0.47 33.60
CA PRO A 243 6.33 -0.84 34.24
C PRO A 243 4.95 -1.29 34.77
N ARG A 244 4.10 -0.34 35.16
CA ARG A 244 2.74 -0.64 35.64
C ARG A 244 1.87 -1.13 34.50
N LEU A 245 1.91 -0.48 33.35
CA LEU A 245 1.14 -0.89 32.16
C LEU A 245 1.65 -2.25 31.64
N SER A 246 2.97 -2.44 31.55
CA SER A 246 3.55 -3.71 31.13
C SER A 246 3.13 -4.89 32.04
N THR A 247 3.01 -4.64 33.35
CA THR A 247 2.52 -5.64 34.31
C THR A 247 1.05 -5.99 34.05
N GLU A 248 0.20 -4.98 33.81
CA GLU A 248 -1.21 -5.20 33.52
C GLU A 248 -1.44 -5.97 32.21
N ILE A 249 -0.64 -5.69 31.17
CA ILE A 249 -0.65 -6.44 29.91
C ILE A 249 -0.32 -7.92 30.16
N ARG A 250 0.78 -8.23 30.88
CA ARG A 250 1.13 -9.61 31.24
C ARG A 250 0.04 -10.32 32.04
N ASN A 251 -0.56 -9.64 33.02
CA ASN A 251 -1.66 -10.18 33.83
C ASN A 251 -2.92 -10.49 33.00
N LEU A 252 -3.22 -9.66 32.00
CA LEU A 252 -4.31 -9.93 31.06
C LEU A 252 -3.99 -11.16 30.20
N VAL A 253 -2.80 -11.23 29.61
CA VAL A 253 -2.38 -12.40 28.82
C VAL A 253 -2.50 -13.68 29.65
N HIS A 254 -1.92 -13.71 30.85
CA HIS A 254 -1.92 -14.90 31.71
C HIS A 254 -3.34 -15.38 32.06
N ARG A 255 -4.27 -14.45 32.34
CA ARG A 255 -5.68 -14.80 32.60
C ARG A 255 -6.42 -15.33 31.38
N LEU A 256 -6.01 -14.93 30.19
CA LEU A 256 -6.66 -15.29 28.93
C LEU A 256 -6.13 -16.60 28.34
N THR A 257 -4.88 -16.97 28.65
CA THR A 257 -4.25 -18.21 28.17
C THR A 257 -4.34 -19.36 29.18
N ALA A 258 -4.62 -19.08 30.45
CA ALA A 258 -4.86 -20.11 31.47
C ALA A 258 -6.28 -20.71 31.43
N ARG A 259 -7.13 -20.29 30.48
CA ARG A 259 -8.50 -20.78 30.28
C ARG A 259 -8.56 -21.72 29.09
#